data_AF-A0A4Q3J613-F1
#
_entry.id   AF-A0A4Q3J613-F1
#
_cell.length_a   1.000
_cell.length_b   1.000
_cell.length_c   1.000
_cell.angle_alpha   90.00
_cell.angle_beta   90.00
_cell.angle_gamma   90.00
#
_symmetry.space_group_name_H-M   'P 1'
#
loop_
_entity.id
_entity.type
_entity.pdbx_description
1 polymer ?
#
loop_
_entity_poly.entity_id
_entity_poly.type
_entity_poly.pdbx_seq_one_letter_code
_entity_poly.pdbx_strand_id
1 'polypeptide(L)' 'MHHPEKAQFTTPASRGFADVDTWVFDLDNTLYPSDAQVWPQVDERITLYVMRLYGIDGISARALQKYFY' A
#
# COMPACT_ATOMS: atom_id res chain seq x y z
N MET A 1 0.12 -19.59 -40.88
CA MET A 1 -0.47 -19.18 -39.58
C MET A 1 0.65 -18.76 -38.66
N HIS A 2 0.51 -17.58 -38.05
CA HIS A 2 1.47 -16.93 -37.15
C HIS A 2 1.77 -17.76 -35.89
N HIS A 3 3.04 -17.87 -35.51
CA HIS A 3 3.46 -18.03 -34.13
C HIS A 3 4.14 -16.72 -33.72
N PRO A 4 3.64 -15.97 -32.72
CA PRO A 4 4.39 -14.82 -32.23
C PRO A 4 5.61 -15.33 -31.45
N GLU A 5 6.80 -14.93 -31.88
CA GLU A 5 8.02 -15.07 -31.09
C GLU A 5 7.81 -14.40 -29.73
N LYS A 6 7.99 -15.16 -28.64
CA LYS A 6 8.11 -14.58 -27.31
C LYS A 6 9.44 -13.83 -27.24
N ALA A 7 9.40 -12.53 -27.45
CA ALA A 7 10.55 -11.67 -27.16
C ALA A 7 10.82 -11.68 -25.64
N GLN A 8 11.69 -12.58 -25.21
CA GLN A 8 12.27 -12.54 -23.87
C GLN A 8 13.46 -11.59 -23.91
N PHE A 9 13.23 -10.35 -23.48
CA PHE A 9 14.31 -9.40 -23.27
C PHE A 9 15.04 -9.76 -21.97
N THR A 10 16.08 -10.58 -22.06
CA THR A 10 17.00 -10.81 -20.94
C THR A 10 18.24 -9.95 -21.14
N THR A 11 18.43 -8.96 -20.29
CA THR A 11 19.70 -8.22 -20.24
C THR A 11 20.78 -9.17 -19.73
N PRO A 12 21.90 -9.39 -20.45
CA PRO A 12 22.92 -10.38 -20.11
C PRO A 12 23.58 -10.21 -18.73
N ALA A 13 23.39 -9.05 -18.10
CA ALA A 13 23.93 -8.69 -16.79
C ALA A 13 22.86 -8.59 -15.69
N SER A 14 21.59 -8.98 -15.93
CA SER A 14 20.62 -8.98 -14.84
C SER A 14 21.00 -10.05 -13.82
N ARG A 15 21.25 -9.64 -12.57
CA ARG A 15 21.33 -10.58 -11.46
C ARG A 15 19.98 -11.27 -11.33
N GLY A 16 19.94 -12.57 -11.61
CA GLY A 16 18.76 -13.39 -11.39
C GLY A 16 18.45 -13.53 -9.89
N PHE A 17 17.22 -13.88 -9.56
CA PHE A 17 16.79 -14.13 -8.18
C PHE A 17 17.02 -15.58 -7.73
N ALA A 18 17.93 -16.32 -8.38
CA ALA A 18 18.12 -17.76 -8.19
C ALA A 18 18.53 -18.13 -6.75
N ASP A 19 19.29 -17.27 -6.07
CA ASP A 19 19.76 -17.47 -4.70
C ASP A 19 18.86 -16.79 -3.65
N VAL A 20 17.74 -16.18 -4.05
CA VAL A 20 16.82 -15.51 -3.12
C VAL A 20 15.81 -16.53 -2.59
N ASP A 21 15.93 -16.87 -1.31
CA ASP A 21 15.05 -17.82 -0.63
C ASP A 21 13.89 -17.16 0.14
N THR A 22 14.01 -15.86 0.42
CA THR A 22 13.09 -15.12 1.29
C THR A 22 12.55 -13.90 0.59
N TRP A 23 11.22 -13.74 0.64
CA TRP A 23 10.49 -12.64 0.04
C TRP A 23 9.65 -11.93 1.09
N VAL A 24 9.76 -10.61 1.13
CA VAL A 24 8.89 -9.75 1.95
C VAL A 24 7.99 -8.99 0.99
N PHE A 25 6.69 -9.18 1.15
CA PHE A 25 5.69 -8.42 0.43
C PHE A 25 5.05 -7.44 1.38
N ASP A 26 4.89 -6.21 0.92
CA ASP A 26 4.01 -5.27 1.60
C ASP A 26 2.57 -5.80 1.58
N LEU A 27 1.74 -5.32 2.51
CA LEU A 27 0.35 -5.76 2.61
C LEU A 27 -0.53 -4.95 1.67
N ASP A 28 -0.49 -3.63 1.79
CA ASP A 28 -1.47 -2.74 1.17
C ASP A 28 -1.18 -2.52 -0.31
N ASN A 29 -2.21 -2.67 -1.15
CA ASN A 29 -2.11 -2.58 -2.61
C ASN A 29 -1.08 -3.54 -3.26
N THR A 30 -0.55 -4.49 -2.49
CA THR A 30 0.37 -5.54 -2.94
C THR A 30 -0.29 -6.90 -2.73
N LEU A 31 -0.57 -7.28 -1.48
CA LEU A 31 -1.32 -8.50 -1.15
C LEU A 31 -2.82 -8.24 -1.05
N TYR A 32 -3.21 -7.11 -0.46
CA TYR A 32 -4.59 -6.64 -0.51
C TYR A 32 -4.84 -5.82 -1.77
N PRO A 33 -5.93 -6.09 -2.50
CA PRO A 33 -6.27 -5.28 -3.66
C PRO A 33 -6.70 -3.87 -3.22
N SER A 34 -6.51 -2.89 -4.10
CA SER A 34 -6.83 -1.48 -3.80
C SER A 34 -8.32 -1.23 -3.57
N ASP A 35 -9.17 -2.12 -4.04
CA ASP A 35 -10.62 -2.10 -3.81
C ASP A 35 -11.05 -2.71 -2.47
N ALA A 36 -10.12 -3.24 -1.66
CA ALA A 36 -10.42 -3.77 -0.32
C ALA A 36 -10.87 -2.70 0.70
N GLN A 37 -10.71 -1.41 0.38
CA GLN A 37 -11.14 -0.27 1.21
C GLN A 37 -10.65 -0.35 2.68
N VAL A 38 -9.43 -0.83 2.91
CA VAL A 38 -8.82 -0.89 4.25
C VAL A 38 -8.51 0.52 4.78
N TRP A 39 -7.90 1.35 3.94
CA TRP A 39 -7.49 2.72 4.32
C TRP A 39 -8.64 3.62 4.78
N PRO A 40 -9.80 3.71 4.10
CA PRO A 40 -10.93 4.50 4.58
C PRO A 40 -11.40 4.13 6.00
N GLN A 41 -11.41 2.83 6.33
CA GLN A 41 -11.82 2.35 7.66
C GLN A 41 -10.79 2.71 8.74
N VAL A 42 -9.50 2.59 8.42
CA VAL A 42 -8.41 2.99 9.31
C VAL A 42 -8.50 4.50 9.60
N ASP A 43 -8.70 5.28 8.55
CA ASP A 43 -8.83 6.73 8.61
C ASP A 43 -10.00 7.22 9.49
N GLU A 44 -11.16 6.57 9.36
CA GLU A 44 -12.32 6.83 10.23
C GLU A 44 -11.99 6.54 11.70
N ARG A 45 -11.38 5.38 11.97
CA ARG A 45 -11.04 4.97 13.35
C ARG A 45 -10.00 5.89 13.99
N ILE A 46 -9.00 6.33 13.23
CA ILE A 46 -8.01 7.31 13.70
C ILE A 46 -8.70 8.63 14.02
N THR A 47 -9.58 9.12 13.13
CA THR A 47 -10.35 10.35 13.37
C THR A 47 -11.15 10.26 14.67
N LEU A 48 -11.90 9.18 14.86
CA LEU A 48 -12.69 8.94 16.08
C LEU A 48 -11.82 8.84 17.34
N TYR A 49 -10.63 8.24 17.23
CA TYR A 49 -9.68 8.18 18.34
C TYR A 49 -9.19 9.58 18.73
N VAL A 50 -8.76 10.40 17.77
CA VAL A 50 -8.27 11.77 17.98
C VAL A 50 -9.37 12.66 18.55
N MET A 51 -10.59 12.56 18.03
CA MET A 51 -11.77 13.26 18.56
C MET A 51 -11.95 12.96 20.05
N ARG A 52 -11.91 11.67 20.44
CA ARG A 52 -12.06 11.26 21.84
C ARG A 52 -10.88 11.69 22.73
N LEU A 53 -9.66 11.65 22.20
CA LEU A 53 -8.46 11.98 22.95
C LEU A 53 -8.39 13.47 23.32
N TYR A 54 -8.78 14.35 22.38
CA TYR A 54 -8.66 15.80 22.54
C TYR A 54 -9.99 16.52 22.80
N GLY A 55 -11.13 15.82 22.70
CA GLY A 55 -12.44 16.42 22.86
C GLY A 55 -12.81 17.40 21.74
N ILE A 56 -12.33 17.17 20.52
CA ILE A 56 -12.54 18.04 19.36
C ILE A 56 -13.45 17.38 18.31
N ASP A 57 -14.01 18.20 17.41
CA ASP A 57 -14.86 17.71 16.33
C ASP A 57 -14.05 16.98 15.23
N GLY A 58 -14.75 16.27 14.34
CA GLY A 58 -14.11 15.45 13.30
C GLY A 58 -13.29 16.24 12.27
N ILE A 59 -13.69 17.47 11.94
CA ILE A 59 -12.94 18.32 11.00
C ILE A 59 -11.65 18.76 11.66
N SER A 60 -11.72 19.23 12.91
CA SER A 60 -10.56 19.61 13.70
C SER A 60 -9.62 18.43 13.95
N ALA A 61 -10.15 17.24 14.24
CA ALA A 61 -9.37 16.01 14.39
C ALA A 61 -8.63 15.64 13.11
N ARG A 62 -9.28 15.75 11.94
CA ARG A 62 -8.61 15.52 10.66
C ARG A 62 -7.57 16.57 10.31
N ALA A 63 -7.84 17.84 10.61
CA ALA A 63 -6.86 18.90 10.43
C ALA A 63 -5.61 18.64 11.30
N LEU A 64 -5.81 18.24 12.56
CA LEU A 64 -4.73 17.90 13.47
C LEU A 64 -3.93 16.68 12.99
N GLN A 65 -4.60 15.63 12.51
CA GLN A 65 -3.93 14.47 11.93
C GLN A 65 -3.04 14.86 10.73
N LYS A 66 -3.57 15.66 9.80
CA LYS A 66 -2.82 16.17 8.62
C LYS A 66 -1.75 17.20 8.95
N TYR A 67 -1.75 17.76 10.15
CA TYR A 67 -0.70 18.67 10.59
C TYR A 67 0.57 17.89 10.95
N PHE A 68 0.42 16.69 11.50
CA PHE A 68 1.54 15.84 11.93
C PHE A 68 2.03 14.84 10.86
N TYR A 69 1.25 14.63 9.79
CA TYR A 69 1.54 13.76 8.65
C TYR A 69 1.31 14.50 7.33
#